data_AF-A0AAD8XCK8-F1
#
_entry.id   AF-A0AAD8XCK8-F1
#
_cell.length_a   1.000
_cell.length_b   1.000
_cell.length_c   1.000
_cell.angle_alpha   90.00
_cell.angle_beta   90.00
_cell.angle_gamma   90.00
#
_symmetry.space_group_name_H-M   'P 1'
#
loop_
_entity.id
_entity.type
_entity.pdbx_description
1 polymer ?
#
loop_
_entity_poly.entity_id
_entity_poly.type
_entity_poly.pdbx_seq_one_letter_code
_entity_poly.pdbx_strand_id
1 'polypeptide(L)'
;MTIYDSVLIALAEHTACESDLCDSQPAFRAIPSASDPEAAFAIELYQMATQIYLVRASQSPWEPPANLDALVEAAFAGPVQSCTCEHFFPLLILACEAQRDEQRIGIINLIERTQRDVRIRSIQAVKNTIQSIWVQQDLHKDDDVLVDYLGTLSSAISSSNTVPSFA
;
A
#
# COMPACT_ATOMS: atom_id res chain seq x y z
N MET A 1 16.29 -1.30 -10.09
CA MET A 1 14.85 -1.40 -10.31
C MET A 1 14.21 -0.45 -9.34
N THR A 2 13.74 0.71 -9.82
CA THR A 2 13.18 1.74 -8.94
C THR A 2 11.74 1.40 -8.58
N ILE A 3 11.17 2.05 -7.57
CA ILE A 3 9.77 1.86 -7.16
C ILE A 3 8.82 2.15 -8.35
N TYR A 4 9.21 3.07 -9.24
CA TYR A 4 8.53 3.32 -10.51
C TYR A 4 8.46 2.07 -11.39
N ASP A 5 9.54 1.30 -11.51
CA ASP A 5 9.54 0.05 -12.29
C ASP A 5 8.59 -0.98 -11.68
N SER A 6 8.51 -1.09 -10.36
CA SER A 6 7.64 -2.08 -9.71
C SER A 6 6.15 -1.72 -9.83
N VAL A 7 5.82 -0.42 -9.76
CA VAL A 7 4.45 0.08 -9.98
C VAL A 7 4.08 0.01 -11.47
N LEU A 8 5.00 0.34 -12.39
CA LEU A 8 4.77 0.18 -13.82
C LEU A 8 4.67 -1.29 -14.22
N ILE A 9 5.45 -2.20 -13.64
CA ILE A 9 5.34 -3.64 -13.89
C ILE A 9 4.00 -4.17 -13.39
N ALA A 10 3.56 -3.78 -12.19
CA ALA A 10 2.24 -4.16 -11.66
C ALA A 10 1.08 -3.62 -12.51
N LEU A 11 1.22 -2.43 -13.11
CA LEU A 11 0.22 -1.85 -14.02
C LEU A 11 0.33 -2.44 -15.46
N ALA A 12 1.53 -2.85 -15.89
CA ALA A 12 1.79 -3.44 -17.20
C ALA A 12 1.39 -4.93 -17.27
N GLU A 13 1.54 -5.69 -16.18
CA GLU A 13 1.06 -7.08 -16.10
C GLU A 13 -0.46 -7.16 -16.21
N HIS A 14 -1.17 -6.08 -15.90
CA HIS A 14 -2.62 -5.98 -16.09
C HIS A 14 -3.04 -5.64 -17.55
N THR A 15 -2.09 -5.22 -18.40
CA THR A 15 -2.33 -4.81 -19.80
C THR A 15 -1.62 -5.66 -20.85
N ALA A 16 -0.75 -6.60 -20.46
CA ALA A 16 0.09 -7.38 -21.38
C ALA A 16 -0.41 -8.82 -21.69
N CYS A 17 -1.70 -9.09 -21.57
CA CYS A 17 -2.28 -10.37 -22.02
C CYS A 17 -3.27 -10.16 -23.18
N GLU A 18 -2.82 -9.51 -24.25
CA GLU A 18 -3.59 -9.47 -25.50
C GLU A 18 -2.67 -9.33 -26.72
N SER A 19 -2.14 -10.45 -27.19
CA SER A 19 -1.96 -10.68 -28.63
C SER A 19 -1.57 -12.14 -28.91
N ASP A 20 -2.31 -12.71 -29.88
CA ASP A 20 -2.09 -13.96 -30.61
C ASP A 20 -2.51 -15.28 -29.93
N LEU A 21 -3.75 -15.73 -30.20
CA LEU A 21 -4.03 -16.72 -31.27
C LEU A 21 -5.54 -17.01 -31.39
N CYS A 22 -6.05 -17.00 -32.62
CA CYS A 22 -7.44 -17.14 -33.02
C CYS A 22 -8.17 -18.41 -32.51
N ASP A 23 -9.49 -18.22 -32.38
CA ASP A 23 -10.55 -19.24 -32.46
C ASP A 23 -11.06 -19.83 -31.13
N SER A 24 -11.48 -18.97 -30.21
CA SER A 24 -12.71 -19.19 -29.42
C SER A 24 -13.15 -17.86 -28.81
N GLN A 25 -14.44 -17.55 -28.94
CA GLN A 25 -15.10 -16.36 -28.37
C GLN A 25 -14.58 -16.02 -26.96
N PRO A 26 -13.95 -14.85 -26.71
CA PRO A 26 -13.54 -14.53 -25.36
C PRO A 26 -14.81 -14.18 -24.59
N ALA A 27 -15.03 -14.87 -23.47
CA ALA A 27 -15.84 -14.33 -22.41
C ALA A 27 -15.16 -13.03 -21.99
N PHE A 28 -15.59 -11.91 -22.59
CA PHE A 28 -15.25 -10.56 -22.17
C PHE A 28 -15.39 -10.57 -20.65
N ARG A 29 -14.25 -10.49 -19.95
CA ARG A 29 -14.15 -10.64 -18.51
C ARG A 29 -15.18 -9.68 -17.94
N ALA A 30 -16.25 -10.23 -17.36
CA ALA A 30 -17.33 -9.42 -16.83
C ALA A 30 -16.68 -8.38 -15.91
N ILE A 31 -16.96 -7.09 -16.17
CA ILE A 31 -16.77 -6.06 -15.16
C ILE A 31 -17.37 -6.67 -13.89
N PRO A 32 -16.63 -6.76 -12.77
CA PRO A 32 -17.15 -7.33 -11.55
C PRO A 32 -18.52 -6.71 -11.34
N SER A 33 -19.56 -7.55 -11.40
CA SER A 33 -20.89 -7.07 -11.05
C SER A 33 -20.76 -6.47 -9.66
N ALA A 34 -21.49 -5.39 -9.39
CA ALA A 34 -21.43 -4.59 -8.15
C ALA A 34 -21.82 -5.37 -6.85
N SER A 35 -21.65 -6.69 -6.84
CA SER A 35 -22.06 -7.67 -5.85
C SER A 35 -20.91 -8.49 -5.27
N ASP A 36 -19.65 -8.27 -5.67
CA ASP A 36 -18.50 -8.88 -5.00
C ASP A 36 -17.97 -7.93 -3.90
N PRO A 37 -18.24 -8.22 -2.61
CA PRO A 37 -17.83 -7.38 -1.51
C PRO A 37 -16.30 -7.33 -1.34
N GLU A 38 -15.58 -8.37 -1.76
CA GLU A 38 -14.11 -8.42 -1.66
C GLU A 38 -13.48 -7.53 -2.73
N ALA A 39 -13.97 -7.59 -3.97
CA ALA A 39 -13.54 -6.69 -5.03
C ALA A 39 -13.88 -5.21 -4.72
N ALA A 40 -15.07 -4.93 -4.18
CA ALA A 40 -15.45 -3.58 -3.79
C ALA A 40 -14.54 -3.02 -2.68
N PHE A 41 -14.23 -3.84 -1.68
CA PHE A 41 -13.27 -3.51 -0.63
C PHE A 41 -11.87 -3.23 -1.18
N ALA A 42 -11.38 -4.10 -2.06
CA ALA A 42 -10.07 -3.93 -2.70
C ALA A 42 -10.02 -2.60 -3.47
N ILE A 43 -11.04 -2.30 -4.28
CA ILE A 43 -11.13 -1.05 -5.04
C ILE A 43 -11.06 0.17 -4.11
N GLU A 44 -11.86 0.18 -3.03
CA GLU A 44 -11.85 1.27 -2.05
C GLU A 44 -10.47 1.46 -1.40
N LEU A 45 -9.86 0.36 -0.97
CA LEU A 45 -8.54 0.36 -0.36
C LEU A 45 -7.46 0.90 -1.31
N TYR A 46 -7.45 0.44 -2.57
CA TYR A 46 -6.51 0.92 -3.59
C TYR A 46 -6.74 2.40 -3.94
N GLN A 47 -8.00 2.85 -4.02
CA GLN A 47 -8.32 4.25 -4.29
C GLN A 47 -7.80 5.15 -3.18
N MET A 48 -8.06 4.83 -1.91
CA MET A 48 -7.56 5.62 -0.77
C MET A 48 -6.03 5.65 -0.73
N ALA A 49 -5.39 4.49 -0.84
CA ALA A 49 -3.93 4.41 -0.84
C ALA A 49 -3.31 5.17 -2.01
N THR A 50 -3.87 5.07 -3.22
CA THR A 50 -3.35 5.78 -4.39
C THR A 50 -3.45 7.29 -4.23
N GLN A 51 -4.58 7.81 -3.70
CA GLN A 51 -4.74 9.24 -3.45
C GLN A 51 -3.71 9.74 -2.44
N ILE A 52 -3.53 9.03 -1.32
CA ILE A 52 -2.51 9.34 -0.31
C ILE A 52 -1.12 9.34 -0.95
N TYR A 53 -0.77 8.26 -1.66
CA TYR A 53 0.53 8.11 -2.29
C TYR A 53 0.83 9.24 -3.27
N LEU A 54 -0.11 9.56 -4.17
CA LEU A 54 0.09 10.60 -5.18
C LEU A 54 0.32 11.97 -4.53
N VAL A 55 -0.52 12.33 -3.55
CA VAL A 55 -0.39 13.61 -2.84
C VAL A 55 0.95 13.71 -2.11
N ARG A 56 1.34 12.66 -1.38
CA ARG A 56 2.61 12.62 -0.63
C ARG A 56 3.83 12.58 -1.54
N ALA A 57 3.80 11.80 -2.60
CA ALA A 57 4.92 11.66 -3.54
C ALA A 57 5.14 12.93 -4.39
N SER A 58 4.09 13.73 -4.63
CA SER A 58 4.20 15.01 -5.33
C SER A 58 4.42 16.21 -4.42
N GLN A 59 4.47 16.02 -3.09
CA GLN A 59 4.56 17.11 -2.12
C GLN A 59 5.89 17.84 -2.26
N SER A 60 5.83 19.15 -2.49
CA SER A 60 6.99 20.03 -2.46
C SER A 60 7.48 20.21 -1.01
N PRO A 61 8.79 20.10 -0.73
CA PRO A 61 9.36 20.40 0.59
C PRO A 61 9.15 21.86 1.04
N TRP A 62 8.82 22.74 0.10
CA TRP A 62 8.65 24.18 0.32
C TRP A 62 7.20 24.59 0.60
N GLU A 63 6.26 23.64 0.54
CA GLU A 63 4.84 23.86 0.77
C GLU A 63 4.39 23.19 2.08
N PRO A 64 3.39 23.74 2.77
CA PRO A 64 2.80 23.08 3.93
C PRO A 64 2.32 21.66 3.59
N PRO A 65 2.44 20.69 4.52
CA PRO A 65 1.89 19.35 4.37
C PRO A 65 0.43 19.38 3.88
N ALA A 66 0.14 18.60 2.83
CA ALA A 66 -1.24 18.46 2.38
C ALA A 66 -2.09 17.85 3.50
N ASN A 67 -3.26 18.43 3.77
CA ASN A 67 -4.17 17.88 4.77
C ASN A 67 -4.89 16.66 4.19
N LEU A 68 -4.56 15.48 4.71
CA LEU A 68 -5.17 14.20 4.35
C LEU A 68 -5.91 13.57 5.54
N ASP A 69 -6.09 14.29 6.65
CA ASP A 69 -6.54 13.73 7.92
C ASP A 69 -7.88 13.00 7.78
N ALA A 70 -8.84 13.60 7.07
CA ALA A 70 -10.15 13.00 6.85
C ALA A 70 -10.07 11.68 6.03
N LEU A 71 -9.18 11.62 5.04
CA LEU A 71 -8.97 10.43 4.21
C LEU A 71 -8.27 9.32 5.01
N VAL A 72 -7.26 9.69 5.80
CA VAL A 72 -6.53 8.77 6.67
C VAL A 72 -7.46 8.19 7.74
N GLU A 73 -8.23 9.04 8.43
CA GLU A 73 -9.19 8.58 9.45
C GLU A 73 -10.26 7.66 8.83
N ALA A 74 -10.74 7.94 7.63
CA ALA A 74 -11.67 7.05 6.91
C ALA A 74 -11.04 5.67 6.63
N ALA A 75 -9.78 5.63 6.20
CA ALA A 75 -9.06 4.40 5.95
C ALA A 75 -8.91 3.53 7.23
N PHE A 76 -8.62 4.17 8.37
CA PHE A 76 -8.47 3.49 9.66
C PHE A 76 -9.81 3.08 10.31
N ALA A 77 -10.90 3.78 10.01
CA ALA A 77 -12.24 3.43 10.48
C ALA A 77 -12.89 2.30 9.66
N GLY A 78 -12.54 2.18 8.37
CA GLY A 78 -13.09 1.16 7.47
C GLY A 78 -12.05 0.11 7.09
N PRO A 79 -11.32 0.29 5.96
CA PRO A 79 -10.47 -0.73 5.36
C PRO A 79 -9.51 -1.47 6.32
N VAL A 80 -8.87 -0.76 7.25
CA VAL A 80 -7.91 -1.34 8.20
C VAL A 80 -8.56 -2.28 9.23
N GLN A 81 -9.86 -2.14 9.48
CA GLN A 81 -10.60 -3.00 10.41
C GLN A 81 -10.96 -4.37 9.82
N SER A 82 -10.80 -4.57 8.50
CA SER A 82 -11.06 -5.83 7.78
C SER A 82 -10.37 -7.05 8.39
N CYS A 83 -10.94 -8.25 8.21
CA CYS A 83 -10.42 -9.47 8.84
C CYS A 83 -9.02 -9.87 8.34
N THR A 84 -8.76 -9.72 7.06
CA THR A 84 -7.49 -10.03 6.38
C THR A 84 -7.30 -9.06 5.22
N CYS A 85 -6.06 -8.88 4.76
CA CYS A 85 -5.74 -8.03 3.61
C CYS A 85 -4.57 -8.65 2.83
N GLU A 86 -4.84 -9.08 1.59
CA GLU A 86 -3.83 -9.62 0.67
C GLU A 86 -3.21 -8.52 -0.22
N HIS A 87 -3.68 -7.27 -0.08
CA HIS A 87 -3.23 -6.12 -0.88
C HIS A 87 -2.13 -5.34 -0.17
N PHE A 88 -0.90 -5.84 -0.28
CA PHE A 88 0.22 -5.34 0.54
C PHE A 88 0.70 -3.94 0.15
N PHE A 89 0.60 -3.53 -1.11
CA PHE A 89 0.99 -2.17 -1.50
C PHE A 89 0.07 -1.11 -0.86
N PRO A 90 -1.26 -1.20 -0.99
CA PRO A 90 -2.15 -0.30 -0.26
C PRO A 90 -1.95 -0.32 1.25
N LEU A 91 -1.72 -1.51 1.83
CA LEU A 91 -1.43 -1.65 3.26
C LEU A 91 -0.17 -0.88 3.67
N LEU A 92 0.90 -0.96 2.87
CA LEU A 92 2.13 -0.20 3.11
C LEU A 92 1.87 1.30 3.13
N ILE A 93 1.13 1.81 2.15
CA ILE A 93 0.83 3.25 2.07
C ILE A 93 0.01 3.72 3.27
N LEU A 94 -1.05 2.98 3.64
CA LEU A 94 -1.84 3.31 4.84
C LEU A 94 -1.00 3.25 6.12
N ALA A 95 -0.09 2.27 6.23
CA ALA A 95 0.81 2.16 7.36
C ALA A 95 1.76 3.36 7.49
N CYS A 96 2.19 3.96 6.38
CA CYS A 96 3.02 5.16 6.40
C CYS A 96 2.31 6.37 7.04
N GLU A 97 0.98 6.40 7.00
CA GLU A 97 0.16 7.46 7.60
C GLU A 97 -0.21 7.19 9.08
N ALA A 98 0.22 6.07 9.65
CA ALA A 98 -0.05 5.71 11.04
C ALA A 98 0.81 6.52 12.02
N GLN A 99 0.35 7.73 12.36
CA GLN A 99 1.05 8.66 13.25
C GLN A 99 0.76 8.42 14.73
N ARG A 100 -0.37 7.77 15.05
CA ARG A 100 -0.79 7.47 16.42
C ARG A 100 -0.61 5.99 16.75
N ASP A 101 -0.38 5.71 18.02
CA ASP A 101 -0.18 4.33 18.50
C ASP A 101 -1.40 3.45 18.18
N GLU A 102 -2.63 3.98 18.27
CA GLU A 102 -3.83 3.20 17.94
C GLU A 102 -3.87 2.78 16.46
N GLN A 103 -3.43 3.67 15.56
CA GLN A 103 -3.36 3.40 14.13
C GLN A 103 -2.29 2.34 13.83
N ARG A 104 -1.10 2.47 14.46
CA ARG A 104 0.00 1.50 14.34
C ARG A 104 -0.44 0.12 14.83
N ILE A 105 -1.12 0.05 15.98
CA ILE A 105 -1.70 -1.18 16.52
C ILE A 105 -2.72 -1.78 15.53
N GLY A 106 -3.57 -0.95 14.92
CA GLY A 106 -4.53 -1.40 13.90
C GLY A 106 -3.86 -2.11 12.72
N ILE A 107 -2.78 -1.54 12.17
CA ILE A 107 -2.00 -2.13 11.08
C ILE A 107 -1.36 -3.45 11.52
N ILE A 108 -0.72 -3.50 12.68
CA ILE A 108 -0.08 -4.72 13.18
C ILE A 108 -1.12 -5.83 13.39
N ASN A 109 -2.30 -5.51 13.96
CA ASN A 109 -3.38 -6.47 14.13
C ASN A 109 -3.92 -6.99 12.80
N LEU A 110 -4.02 -6.15 11.76
CA LEU A 110 -4.39 -6.59 10.42
C LEU A 110 -3.34 -7.55 9.85
N ILE A 111 -2.07 -7.21 9.94
CA ILE A 111 -0.96 -8.07 9.50
C ILE A 111 -1.00 -9.43 10.20
N GLU A 112 -1.16 -9.45 11.52
CA GLU A 112 -1.20 -10.69 12.29
C GLU A 112 -2.40 -11.56 11.94
N ARG A 113 -3.56 -10.98 11.63
CA ARG A 113 -4.71 -11.74 11.14
C ARG A 113 -4.45 -12.34 9.77
N THR A 114 -3.87 -11.57 8.85
CA THR A 114 -3.49 -12.05 7.53
C THR A 114 -2.39 -13.14 7.59
N GLN A 115 -1.41 -13.01 8.48
CA GLN A 115 -0.30 -13.97 8.63
C GLN A 115 -0.76 -15.36 9.11
N ARG A 116 -1.93 -15.46 9.76
CA ARG A 116 -2.51 -16.78 10.11
C ARG A 116 -2.89 -17.58 8.88
N ASP A 117 -3.05 -16.94 7.72
CA ASP A 117 -3.15 -17.65 6.45
C ASP A 117 -1.75 -18.05 5.95
N VAL A 118 -1.45 -19.35 6.09
CA VAL A 118 -0.17 -19.97 5.73
C VAL A 118 0.22 -19.79 4.25
N ARG A 119 -0.72 -19.39 3.39
CA ARG A 119 -0.45 -19.11 1.97
C ARG A 119 0.31 -17.79 1.78
N ILE A 120 0.29 -16.91 2.77
CA ILE A 120 0.78 -15.53 2.66
C ILE A 120 2.17 -15.41 3.30
N ARG A 121 3.20 -15.85 2.57
CA ARG A 121 4.58 -15.85 3.06
C ARG A 121 5.26 -14.48 3.01
N SER A 122 4.83 -13.59 2.12
CA SER A 122 5.45 -12.27 1.88
C SER A 122 5.13 -11.25 2.97
N ILE A 123 4.07 -11.44 3.76
CA ILE A 123 3.60 -10.43 4.70
C ILE A 123 4.59 -10.15 5.84
N GLN A 124 5.45 -11.11 6.20
CA GLN A 124 6.49 -10.86 7.20
C GLN A 124 7.52 -9.82 6.70
N ALA A 125 7.87 -9.86 5.41
CA ALA A 125 8.77 -8.86 4.83
C ALA A 125 8.08 -7.48 4.82
N VAL A 126 6.79 -7.43 4.48
CA VAL A 126 5.98 -6.19 4.52
C VAL A 126 5.92 -5.61 5.94
N LYS A 127 5.69 -6.45 6.96
CA LYS A 127 5.72 -6.05 8.38
C LYS A 127 7.04 -5.40 8.76
N ASN A 128 8.15 -6.03 8.38
CA ASN A 128 9.48 -5.53 8.69
C ASN A 128 9.74 -4.16 8.01
N THR A 129 9.34 -4.01 6.74
CA THR A 129 9.44 -2.73 6.02
C THR A 129 8.62 -1.64 6.71
N ILE A 130 7.36 -1.92 7.08
CA ILE A 130 6.49 -0.97 7.80
C ILE A 130 7.14 -0.51 9.10
N GLN A 131 7.63 -1.45 9.91
CA GLN A 131 8.27 -1.12 11.18
C GLN A 131 9.55 -0.29 10.97
N SER A 132 10.35 -0.59 9.94
CA SER A 132 11.51 0.23 9.60
C SER A 132 11.13 1.65 9.19
N ILE A 133 10.03 1.84 8.47
CA ILE A 133 9.52 3.16 8.12
C ILE A 133 9.13 3.93 9.38
N TRP A 134 8.39 3.31 10.30
CA TRP A 134 8.00 3.97 11.56
C TRP A 134 9.22 4.39 12.39
N VAL A 135 10.26 3.55 12.46
CA VAL A 135 11.53 3.92 13.11
C VAL A 135 12.15 5.13 12.43
N GLN A 136 12.20 5.17 11.08
CA GLN A 136 12.73 6.32 10.36
C GLN A 136 11.89 7.58 10.61
N GLN A 137 10.57 7.48 10.60
CA GLN A 137 9.67 8.59 10.89
C GLN A 137 9.86 9.13 12.31
N ASP A 138 9.97 8.24 13.29
CA ASP A 138 10.16 8.62 14.70
C ASP A 138 11.53 9.29 14.93
N LEU A 139 12.57 8.89 14.20
CA LEU A 139 13.90 9.52 14.26
C LEU A 139 13.92 10.95 13.71
N HIS A 140 13.09 11.26 12.71
CA HIS A 140 13.04 12.59 12.08
C HIS A 140 11.88 13.45 12.61
N LYS A 141 11.15 12.99 13.63
CA LYS A 141 9.95 13.68 14.13
C LYS A 141 10.22 15.08 14.71
N ASP A 142 11.44 15.30 15.18
CA ASP A 142 11.90 16.57 15.78
C ASP A 142 12.72 17.42 14.79
N ASP A 143 13.00 16.95 13.59
CA ASP A 143 13.67 17.73 12.56
C ASP A 143 12.65 18.64 11.85
N ASP A 144 12.93 19.95 11.76
CA ASP A 144 12.13 20.93 11.02
C ASP A 144 12.14 20.70 9.47
N VAL A 145 12.66 19.56 9.02
CA VAL A 145 12.79 19.19 7.61
C VAL A 145 11.67 18.24 7.24
N LEU A 146 10.88 18.62 6.24
CA LEU A 146 9.90 17.74 5.60
C LEU A 146 10.61 16.49 5.09
N VAL A 147 10.34 15.36 5.75
CA VAL A 147 10.87 14.05 5.38
C VAL A 147 10.36 13.69 3.98
N ASP A 148 11.27 13.47 3.05
CA ASP A 148 10.93 13.01 1.70
C ASP A 148 10.24 11.65 1.78
N TYR A 149 8.96 11.62 1.40
CA TYR A 149 8.12 10.43 1.47
C TYR A 149 8.70 9.28 0.63
N LEU A 150 9.15 9.58 -0.59
CA LEU A 150 9.78 8.59 -1.46
C LEU A 150 11.17 8.20 -0.96
N GLY A 151 11.92 9.16 -0.41
CA GLY A 151 13.20 8.92 0.25
C GLY A 151 13.08 7.93 1.41
N THR A 152 12.07 8.06 2.25
CA THR A 152 11.79 7.16 3.38
C THR A 152 11.42 5.77 2.90
N LEU A 153 10.50 5.66 1.94
CA LEU A 153 10.13 4.38 1.34
C LEU A 153 11.34 3.69 0.70
N SER A 154 12.13 4.43 -0.08
CA SER A 154 13.34 3.94 -0.73
C SER A 154 14.37 3.45 0.28
N SER A 155 14.60 4.22 1.35
CA SER A 155 15.53 3.88 2.42
C SER A 155 15.12 2.61 3.15
N ALA A 156 13.85 2.51 3.57
CA ALA A 156 13.33 1.35 4.28
C ALA A 156 13.26 0.07 3.41
N ILE A 157 12.99 0.20 2.11
CA ILE A 157 13.01 -0.93 1.18
C ILE A 157 14.47 -1.36 0.93
N SER A 158 15.39 -0.41 0.76
CA SER A 158 16.80 -0.70 0.46
C SER A 158 17.58 -1.24 1.66
N SER A 159 17.16 -0.93 2.89
CA SER A 159 17.76 -1.45 4.12
C SER A 159 17.26 -2.85 4.49
N SER A 160 16.21 -3.35 3.82
CA SER A 160 15.65 -4.67 4.05
C SER A 160 16.50 -5.76 3.39
N ASN A 161 16.75 -6.85 4.10
CA ASN A 161 17.44 -8.04 3.57
C ASN A 161 16.60 -8.84 2.56
N THR A 162 15.32 -8.50 2.43
CA THR A 162 14.37 -9.12 1.50
C THR A 162 13.48 -8.05 0.88
N VAL A 163 13.41 -8.02 -0.45
CA VAL A 163 12.48 -7.13 -1.16
C VAL A 163 11.06 -7.61 -0.87
N PRO A 164 10.18 -6.77 -0.27
CA PRO A 164 8.79 -7.16 -0.05
C PRO A 164 8.09 -7.38 -1.40
N SER A 165 7.31 -8.46 -1.49
CA SER A 165 6.44 -8.71 -2.64
C SER A 165 5.08 -8.05 -2.36
N PHE A 166 4.61 -7.27 -3.33
CA PHE A 166 3.32 -6.58 -3.30
C PHE A 166 2.35 -7.08 -4.38
N ALA A 167 2.73 -8.14 -5.08
CA ALA A 167 1.93 -8.84 -6.08
C ALA A 167 1.06 -9.93 -5.44
#